data_AF-A0A4Q4UER6-F1
#
_entry.id   AF-A0A4Q4UER6-F1
#
_cell.length_a   1.000
_cell.length_b   1.000
_cell.length_c   1.000
_cell.angle_alpha   90.00
_cell.angle_beta   90.00
_cell.angle_gamma   90.00
#
_symmetry.space_group_name_H-M   'P 1'
#
loop_
_entity.id
_entity.type
_entity.pdbx_description
1 polymer ?
#
loop_
_entity_poly.entity_id
_entity_poly.type
_entity_poly.pdbx_seq_one_letter_code
_entity_poly.pdbx_strand_id
1 'polypeptide(L)'
;MLDSAIPEHLRCTRIRPAKGSPDFQPPYPSYSARFPENVSELVMAIVGAQYKTASDADGVAQSTLSTFLTSLNNPPSFFEWASVIDNKDFYNISALAYWPSKATYEAWSEQSGFREWWQELKPEDCQHGWFLEVFFPKMERFETLFNTNEVPEGSAHMREGMSGPVQEHAYWGSMRDRIPASQTDDLAGTKATADDFKGPQTSGLGGRISIPGKKNLAVIRSGQDWLSTSPEERALYLETMHPVLVKGMNFLRDHGEEVGCYSCRFMDIIDPATRKADKDRTFGLAYFDDLASLECWCKEHPTHLAIFGGFHQYAKRLQNNVTLRVFHEVMVLEPEQQLFEYVACHPGTGMLVTHK
;
A
#
# COMPACT_ATOMS: atom_id res chain seq x y z
N MET A 1 -12.28 -18.65 20.67
CA MET A 1 -11.27 -19.43 19.95
C MET A 1 -10.57 -18.46 19.01
N LEU A 2 -9.25 -18.46 18.96
CA LEU A 2 -8.49 -17.62 18.03
C LEU A 2 -8.28 -18.38 16.73
N ASP A 3 -8.38 -17.67 15.61
CA ASP A 3 -8.01 -18.20 14.30
C ASP A 3 -6.51 -17.95 14.04
N SER A 4 -5.89 -18.76 13.19
CA SER A 4 -4.64 -18.34 12.55
C SER A 4 -4.94 -17.39 11.40
N ALA A 5 -4.16 -16.33 11.27
CA ALA A 5 -4.25 -15.39 10.16
C ALA A 5 -4.02 -16.05 8.79
N ILE A 6 -3.19 -17.10 8.72
CA ILE A 6 -2.99 -17.87 7.49
C ILE A 6 -4.24 -18.74 7.24
N PRO A 7 -4.93 -18.61 6.09
CA PRO A 7 -6.10 -19.43 5.77
C PRO A 7 -5.70 -20.89 5.62
N GLU A 8 -6.61 -21.82 5.93
CA GLU A 8 -6.32 -23.24 6.05
C GLU A 8 -5.65 -23.83 4.79
N HIS A 9 -6.14 -23.49 3.60
CA HIS A 9 -5.58 -23.96 2.32
C HIS A 9 -4.17 -23.44 2.00
N LEU A 10 -3.65 -22.44 2.73
CA LEU A 10 -2.26 -21.94 2.59
C LEU A 10 -1.35 -22.37 3.75
N ARG A 11 -1.86 -23.11 4.73
CA ARG A 11 -1.02 -23.64 5.83
C ARG A 11 -0.20 -24.81 5.34
N CYS A 12 1.06 -24.86 5.77
CA CYS A 12 1.97 -25.95 5.44
C CYS A 12 2.83 -26.34 6.65
N THR A 13 3.60 -27.42 6.51
CA THR A 13 4.56 -27.80 7.56
C THR A 13 5.65 -26.74 7.63
N ARG A 14 5.70 -26.00 8.73
CA ARG A 14 6.72 -24.98 8.97
C ARG A 14 8.12 -25.60 9.00
N ILE A 15 9.03 -25.05 8.19
CA ILE A 15 10.49 -25.22 8.35
C ILE A 15 11.13 -23.95 8.92
N ARG A 16 10.37 -22.85 8.99
CA ARG A 16 10.72 -21.61 9.69
C ARG A 16 9.78 -21.42 10.88
N PRO A 17 10.32 -21.30 12.11
CA PRO A 17 9.48 -21.10 13.29
C PRO A 17 8.80 -19.73 13.25
N ALA A 18 7.56 -19.68 13.73
CA ALA A 18 6.89 -18.42 13.99
C ALA A 18 7.67 -17.62 15.03
N LYS A 19 7.58 -16.29 14.97
CA LYS A 19 8.16 -15.40 16.00
C LYS A 19 7.33 -15.39 17.27
N GLY A 20 6.01 -15.52 17.13
CA GLY A 20 5.08 -15.63 18.25
C GLY A 20 5.14 -17.00 18.94
N SER A 21 4.86 -17.02 20.24
CA SER A 21 4.63 -18.27 20.97
C SER A 21 3.32 -18.92 20.51
N PRO A 22 3.23 -20.26 20.40
CA PRO A 22 1.97 -20.95 20.12
C PRO A 22 0.86 -20.63 21.12
N ASP A 23 1.20 -20.30 22.36
CA ASP A 23 0.24 -19.95 23.43
C ASP A 23 0.00 -18.44 23.56
N PHE A 24 0.54 -17.64 22.64
CA PHE A 24 0.38 -16.18 22.68
C PHE A 24 -1.10 -15.78 22.61
N GLN A 25 -1.52 -14.91 23.53
CA GLN A 25 -2.87 -14.33 23.54
C GLN A 25 -2.75 -12.83 23.22
N PRO A 26 -3.29 -12.37 22.09
CA PRO A 26 -3.23 -10.96 21.75
C PRO A 26 -4.07 -10.11 22.70
N PRO A 27 -3.65 -8.85 22.98
CA PRO A 27 -4.30 -7.98 23.96
C PRO A 27 -5.66 -7.40 23.53
N TYR A 28 -6.00 -7.50 22.25
CA TYR A 28 -7.25 -7.02 21.66
C TYR A 28 -7.57 -7.82 20.39
N PRO A 29 -8.81 -7.87 19.89
CA PRO A 29 -9.13 -8.57 18.65
C PRO A 29 -8.55 -7.84 17.43
N SER A 30 -8.15 -8.61 16.42
CA SER A 30 -7.85 -8.13 15.07
C SER A 30 -8.20 -9.23 14.08
N TYR A 31 -8.38 -8.87 12.82
CA TYR A 31 -8.99 -9.73 11.81
C TYR A 31 -8.18 -9.68 10.52
N SER A 32 -8.22 -10.77 9.76
CA SER A 32 -7.64 -10.85 8.42
C SER A 32 -8.73 -11.12 7.39
N ALA A 33 -8.59 -10.55 6.20
CA ALA A 33 -9.50 -10.84 5.09
C ALA A 33 -9.34 -12.30 4.63
N ARG A 34 -10.47 -12.93 4.29
CA ARG A 34 -10.53 -14.26 3.68
C ARG A 34 -10.93 -14.12 2.22
N PHE A 35 -10.02 -14.48 1.33
CA PHE A 35 -10.20 -14.46 -0.12
C PHE A 35 -10.67 -15.84 -0.62
N PRO A 36 -11.28 -15.92 -1.82
CA PRO A 36 -11.66 -17.20 -2.40
C PRO A 36 -10.46 -18.15 -2.52
N GLU A 37 -10.64 -19.43 -2.17
CA GLU A 37 -9.54 -20.42 -2.14
C GLU A 37 -8.96 -20.72 -3.53
N ASN A 38 -9.71 -20.46 -4.59
CA ASN A 38 -9.28 -20.65 -5.97
C ASN A 38 -8.47 -19.46 -6.53
N VAL A 39 -8.33 -18.38 -5.77
CA VAL A 39 -7.52 -17.22 -6.16
C VAL A 39 -6.07 -17.48 -5.78
N SER A 40 -5.17 -17.52 -6.78
CA SER A 40 -3.73 -17.70 -6.57
C SER A 40 -2.97 -16.39 -6.40
N GLU A 41 -3.52 -15.29 -6.92
CA GLU A 41 -2.92 -13.96 -6.94
C GLU A 41 -4.01 -12.89 -7.04
N LEU A 42 -3.68 -11.66 -6.65
CA LEU A 42 -4.50 -10.48 -6.91
C LEU A 42 -3.68 -9.40 -7.61
N VAL A 43 -4.32 -8.33 -8.06
CA VAL A 43 -3.63 -7.16 -8.60
C VAL A 43 -3.96 -5.93 -7.77
N MET A 44 -2.94 -5.15 -7.43
CA MET A 44 -3.08 -3.76 -7.00
C MET A 44 -2.36 -2.89 -8.02
N ALA A 45 -3.08 -2.02 -8.73
CA ALA A 45 -2.50 -1.04 -9.63
C ALA A 45 -2.68 0.36 -9.06
N ILE A 46 -1.61 1.15 -9.12
CA ILE A 46 -1.60 2.55 -8.79
C ILE A 46 -1.29 3.30 -10.06
N VAL A 47 -2.29 4.03 -10.56
CA VAL A 47 -2.16 4.86 -11.76
C VAL A 47 -2.38 6.29 -11.36
N GLY A 48 -1.41 7.15 -11.65
CA GLY A 48 -1.48 8.54 -11.21
C GLY A 48 -0.84 9.54 -12.12
N ALA A 49 -1.16 10.80 -11.84
CA ALA A 49 -0.65 11.98 -12.50
C ALA A 49 0.09 12.85 -11.50
N GLN A 50 1.19 13.45 -11.96
CA GLN A 50 2.09 14.29 -11.18
C GLN A 50 2.16 15.70 -11.77
N TYR A 51 1.69 16.66 -11.00
CA TYR A 51 1.62 18.07 -11.34
C TYR A 51 2.64 18.87 -10.54
N LYS A 52 3.11 19.99 -11.10
CA LYS A 52 3.99 20.91 -10.36
C LYS A 52 3.30 21.48 -9.13
N THR A 53 2.01 21.76 -9.22
CA THR A 53 1.20 22.29 -8.11
C THR A 53 -0.22 21.72 -8.14
N ALA A 54 -0.93 21.80 -7.01
CA ALA A 54 -2.34 21.40 -6.94
C ALA A 54 -3.25 22.26 -7.84
N SER A 55 -2.88 23.51 -8.14
CA SER A 55 -3.63 24.38 -9.05
C SER A 55 -3.52 23.97 -10.51
N ASP A 56 -2.48 23.23 -10.89
CA ASP A 56 -2.31 22.72 -12.25
C ASP A 56 -3.20 21.47 -12.50
N ALA A 57 -3.72 20.85 -11.44
CA ALA A 57 -4.61 19.69 -11.52
C ALA A 57 -6.03 20.12 -11.93
N ASP A 58 -6.22 20.33 -13.23
CA ASP A 58 -7.49 20.64 -13.88
C ASP A 58 -8.53 19.49 -13.82
N GLY A 59 -8.07 18.29 -13.45
CA GLY A 59 -8.82 17.05 -13.33
C GLY A 59 -9.03 16.28 -14.63
N VAL A 60 -8.40 16.70 -15.73
CA VAL A 60 -8.38 15.93 -16.98
C VAL A 60 -7.81 14.54 -16.71
N ALA A 61 -6.70 14.43 -15.97
CA ALA A 61 -6.10 13.14 -15.67
C ALA A 61 -7.07 12.20 -14.93
N GLN A 62 -7.74 12.72 -13.91
CA GLN A 62 -8.73 11.95 -13.14
C GLN A 62 -9.90 11.52 -14.01
N SER A 63 -10.39 12.41 -14.88
CA SER A 63 -11.47 12.09 -15.82
C SER A 63 -11.05 11.02 -16.82
N THR A 64 -9.87 11.15 -17.44
CA THR A 64 -9.31 10.16 -18.37
C THR A 64 -9.18 8.80 -17.70
N LEU A 65 -8.52 8.70 -16.55
CA LEU A 65 -8.37 7.44 -15.82
C LEU A 65 -9.73 6.86 -15.39
N SER A 66 -10.68 7.72 -14.97
CA SER A 66 -12.03 7.27 -14.62
C SER A 66 -12.72 6.60 -15.81
N THR A 67 -12.56 7.09 -17.04
CA THR A 67 -13.17 6.42 -18.21
C THR A 67 -12.71 4.97 -18.39
N PHE A 68 -11.45 4.67 -18.05
CA PHE A 68 -10.93 3.31 -18.10
C PHE A 68 -11.38 2.49 -16.89
N LEU A 69 -11.29 3.06 -15.69
CA LEU A 69 -11.61 2.38 -14.42
C LEU A 69 -13.11 2.07 -14.28
N THR A 70 -13.99 2.86 -14.89
CA THR A 70 -15.45 2.61 -14.91
C THR A 70 -15.93 1.91 -16.17
N SER A 71 -15.02 1.42 -17.02
CA SER A 71 -15.38 0.63 -18.21
C SER A 71 -16.15 -0.64 -17.79
N LEU A 72 -17.14 -1.05 -18.59
CA LEU A 72 -17.87 -2.30 -18.35
C LEU A 72 -17.02 -3.55 -18.65
N ASN A 73 -15.86 -3.38 -19.31
CA ASN A 73 -14.98 -4.48 -19.69
C ASN A 73 -13.99 -4.79 -18.56
N ASN A 74 -14.33 -5.76 -17.71
CA ASN A 74 -13.49 -6.23 -16.60
C ASN A 74 -13.03 -5.11 -15.63
N PRO A 75 -13.92 -4.23 -15.14
CA PRO A 75 -13.51 -3.16 -14.23
C PRO A 75 -12.80 -3.72 -12.98
N PRO A 76 -11.97 -2.90 -12.30
CA PRO A 76 -11.47 -3.26 -10.99
C PRO A 76 -12.66 -3.57 -10.06
N SER A 77 -12.49 -4.58 -9.19
CA SER A 77 -13.48 -4.89 -8.16
C SER A 77 -13.66 -3.74 -7.17
N PHE A 78 -12.60 -2.96 -6.97
CA PHE A 78 -12.61 -1.76 -6.16
C PHE A 78 -11.53 -0.79 -6.64
N PHE A 79 -11.83 0.51 -6.60
CA PHE A 79 -10.80 1.53 -6.68
C PHE A 79 -11.18 2.75 -5.85
N GLU A 80 -10.17 3.50 -5.43
CA GLU A 80 -10.36 4.79 -4.77
C GLU A 80 -9.28 5.78 -5.18
N TRP A 81 -9.56 7.06 -4.95
CA TRP A 81 -8.67 8.15 -5.31
C TRP A 81 -7.94 8.68 -4.09
N ALA A 82 -6.67 9.02 -4.28
CA ALA A 82 -5.86 9.63 -3.25
C ALA A 82 -4.96 10.72 -3.82
N SER A 83 -4.53 11.66 -2.99
CA SER A 83 -3.53 12.65 -3.37
C SER A 83 -2.50 12.92 -2.28
N VAL A 84 -1.37 13.50 -2.68
CA VAL A 84 -0.27 13.89 -1.79
C VAL A 84 0.56 14.98 -2.44
N ILE A 85 1.12 15.88 -1.63
CA ILE A 85 2.23 16.75 -2.03
C ILE A 85 3.53 16.07 -1.60
N ASP A 86 4.40 15.74 -2.55
CA ASP A 86 5.66 15.05 -2.26
C ASP A 86 6.74 15.99 -1.71
N ASN A 87 7.92 15.45 -1.38
CA ASN A 87 9.03 16.24 -0.84
C ASN A 87 9.78 17.10 -1.88
N LYS A 88 9.28 17.16 -3.12
CA LYS A 88 9.69 18.10 -4.17
C LYS A 88 8.61 19.13 -4.47
N ASP A 89 7.58 19.21 -3.61
CA ASP A 89 6.41 20.08 -3.72
C ASP A 89 5.50 19.78 -4.92
N PHE A 90 5.66 18.63 -5.58
CA PHE A 90 4.77 18.22 -6.66
C PHE A 90 3.49 17.60 -6.09
N TYR A 91 2.35 17.96 -6.69
CA TYR A 91 1.05 17.41 -6.37
C TYR A 91 0.81 16.14 -7.18
N ASN A 92 0.60 15.03 -6.48
CA ASN A 92 0.33 13.73 -7.07
C ASN A 92 -1.11 13.33 -6.78
N ILE A 93 -1.83 12.87 -7.79
CA ILE A 93 -3.18 12.28 -7.69
C ILE A 93 -3.14 10.88 -8.30
N SER A 94 -3.69 9.89 -7.62
CA SER A 94 -3.66 8.50 -8.08
C SER A 94 -4.93 7.74 -7.77
N ALA A 95 -5.33 6.86 -8.69
CA ALA A 95 -6.27 5.80 -8.44
C ALA A 95 -5.54 4.56 -7.94
N LEU A 96 -6.00 3.99 -6.83
CA LEU A 96 -5.56 2.70 -6.31
C LEU A 96 -6.65 1.69 -6.63
N ALA A 97 -6.38 0.78 -7.55
CA ALA A 97 -7.38 -0.12 -8.13
C ALA A 97 -6.99 -1.59 -7.95
N TYR A 98 -7.99 -2.44 -7.71
CA TYR A 98 -7.79 -3.84 -7.34
C TYR A 98 -8.56 -4.78 -8.28
N TRP A 99 -7.89 -5.84 -8.73
CA TRP A 99 -8.50 -6.92 -9.53
C TRP A 99 -8.26 -8.28 -8.88
N PRO A 100 -9.18 -9.24 -9.08
CA PRO A 100 -9.10 -10.55 -8.44
C PRO A 100 -8.08 -11.49 -9.10
N SER A 101 -7.47 -11.10 -10.22
CA SER A 101 -6.42 -11.88 -10.90
C SER A 101 -5.66 -11.02 -11.92
N LYS A 102 -4.44 -11.46 -12.31
CA LYS A 102 -3.70 -10.85 -13.42
C LYS A 102 -4.46 -10.94 -14.73
N ALA A 103 -5.12 -12.07 -15.00
CA ALA A 103 -5.90 -12.26 -16.22
C ALA A 103 -7.02 -11.20 -16.36
N THR A 104 -7.73 -10.89 -15.27
CA THR A 104 -8.76 -9.83 -15.29
C THR A 104 -8.18 -8.44 -15.48
N TYR A 105 -7.02 -8.14 -14.89
CA TYR A 105 -6.31 -6.87 -15.12
C TYR A 105 -5.82 -6.74 -16.56
N GLU A 106 -5.24 -7.80 -17.14
CA GLU A 106 -4.76 -7.78 -18.53
C GLU A 106 -5.91 -7.65 -19.52
N ALA A 107 -7.03 -8.35 -19.28
CA ALA A 107 -8.24 -8.22 -20.07
C ALA A 107 -8.83 -6.80 -19.98
N TRP A 108 -8.88 -6.21 -18.78
CA TRP A 108 -9.27 -4.80 -18.59
C TRP A 108 -8.35 -3.85 -19.33
N SER A 109 -7.04 -3.99 -19.14
CA SER A 109 -6.01 -3.13 -19.72
C SER A 109 -6.14 -3.07 -21.24
N GLU A 110 -6.38 -4.22 -21.88
CA GLU A 110 -6.64 -4.31 -23.32
C GLU A 110 -8.01 -3.75 -23.71
N GLN A 111 -9.10 -4.27 -23.12
CA GLN A 111 -10.46 -4.03 -23.60
C GLN A 111 -11.03 -2.66 -23.20
N SER A 112 -10.45 -1.99 -22.21
CA SER A 112 -10.79 -0.62 -21.87
C SER A 112 -10.10 0.40 -22.79
N GLY A 113 -9.08 0.00 -23.55
CA GLY A 113 -8.20 0.91 -24.29
C GLY A 113 -7.10 1.54 -23.42
N PHE A 114 -7.04 1.20 -22.11
CA PHE A 114 -6.02 1.74 -21.21
C PHE A 114 -4.60 1.43 -21.67
N ARG A 115 -4.35 0.20 -22.14
CA ARG A 115 -3.02 -0.24 -22.61
C ARG A 115 -2.55 0.57 -23.79
N GLU A 116 -3.41 0.71 -24.80
CA GLU A 116 -3.12 1.47 -26.01
C GLU A 116 -2.83 2.94 -25.65
N TRP A 117 -3.74 3.57 -24.89
CA TRP A 117 -3.54 4.93 -24.39
C TRP A 117 -2.23 5.09 -23.62
N TRP A 118 -1.93 4.18 -22.69
CA TRP A 118 -0.71 4.25 -21.88
C TRP A 118 0.55 4.11 -22.73
N GLN A 119 0.54 3.24 -23.75
CA GLN A 119 1.68 3.05 -24.66
C GLN A 119 1.88 4.23 -25.61
N GLU A 120 0.81 4.91 -26.00
CA GLU A 120 0.84 6.08 -26.88
C GLU A 120 1.29 7.37 -26.19
N LEU A 121 1.32 7.43 -24.84
CA LEU A 121 1.83 8.61 -24.13
C LEU A 121 3.27 8.92 -24.53
N LYS A 122 3.47 10.10 -25.11
CA LYS A 122 4.77 10.65 -25.45
C LYS A 122 5.21 11.67 -24.41
N PRO A 123 6.38 11.48 -23.77
CA PRO A 123 6.91 12.42 -22.78
C PRO A 123 6.82 13.90 -23.17
N GLU A 124 7.18 14.22 -24.42
CA GLU A 124 7.22 15.58 -24.98
C GLU A 124 5.84 16.24 -25.12
N ASP A 125 4.77 15.44 -25.19
CA ASP A 125 3.40 15.91 -25.34
C ASP A 125 2.67 15.99 -23.98
N CYS A 126 3.28 15.46 -22.92
CA CYS A 126 2.68 15.39 -21.59
C CYS A 126 2.75 16.74 -20.87
N GLN A 127 1.59 17.27 -20.45
CA GLN A 127 1.51 18.49 -19.64
C GLN A 127 1.89 18.27 -18.17
N HIS A 128 1.84 17.03 -17.72
CA HIS A 128 2.12 16.56 -16.36
C HIS A 128 2.72 15.15 -16.44
N GLY A 129 3.39 14.72 -15.37
CA GLY A 129 3.92 13.36 -15.29
C GLY A 129 2.81 12.33 -15.13
N TRP A 130 3.05 11.11 -15.59
CA TRP A 130 2.21 9.94 -15.40
C TRP A 130 3.02 8.80 -14.80
N PHE A 131 2.44 8.05 -13.87
CA PHE A 131 3.06 6.86 -13.31
C PHE A 131 2.08 5.69 -13.23
N LEU A 132 2.62 4.50 -13.44
CA LEU A 132 1.94 3.21 -13.38
C LEU A 132 2.79 2.26 -12.53
N GLU A 133 2.30 1.93 -11.35
CA GLU A 133 2.94 1.02 -10.40
C GLU A 133 1.97 -0.14 -10.13
N VAL A 134 2.28 -1.34 -10.62
CA VAL A 134 1.38 -2.51 -10.55
C VAL A 134 2.05 -3.65 -9.81
N PHE A 135 1.29 -4.25 -8.91
CA PHE A 135 1.72 -5.36 -8.07
C PHE A 135 0.83 -6.58 -8.31
N PHE A 136 1.47 -7.74 -8.47
CA PHE A 136 0.82 -9.04 -8.68
C PHE A 136 1.14 -10.01 -7.54
N PRO A 137 0.82 -9.71 -6.27
CA PRO A 137 1.13 -10.60 -5.17
C PRO A 137 0.38 -11.92 -5.32
N LYS A 138 1.12 -13.02 -5.18
CA LYS A 138 0.51 -14.32 -4.91
C LYS A 138 -0.09 -14.30 -3.53
N MET A 139 -1.18 -15.04 -3.33
CA MET A 139 -1.85 -15.12 -2.02
C MET A 139 -0.93 -15.66 -0.92
N GLU A 140 0.08 -16.45 -1.28
CA GLU A 140 1.10 -16.93 -0.33
C GLU A 140 2.06 -15.83 0.17
N ARG A 141 2.17 -14.69 -0.51
CA ARG A 141 3.10 -13.59 -0.21
C ARG A 141 2.40 -12.29 0.19
N PHE A 142 1.17 -12.43 0.66
CA PHE A 142 0.28 -11.33 0.97
C PHE A 142 -0.35 -11.55 2.35
N GLU A 143 -0.51 -10.47 3.11
CA GLU A 143 -1.23 -10.50 4.38
C GLU A 143 -2.05 -9.23 4.57
N THR A 144 -3.11 -9.34 5.37
CA THR A 144 -3.93 -8.20 5.80
C THR A 144 -4.21 -8.27 7.29
N LEU A 145 -4.33 -7.11 7.92
CA LEU A 145 -4.78 -6.97 9.29
C LEU A 145 -5.70 -5.75 9.44
N PHE A 146 -6.81 -5.97 10.13
CA PHE A 146 -7.82 -4.97 10.44
C PHE A 146 -8.13 -4.98 11.93
N ASN A 147 -8.39 -3.81 12.51
CA ASN A 147 -8.90 -3.75 13.88
C ASN A 147 -10.43 -3.99 13.97
N THR A 148 -11.15 -3.89 12.84
CA THR A 148 -12.58 -4.19 12.71
C THR A 148 -12.82 -5.18 11.56
N ASN A 149 -14.00 -5.83 11.52
CA ASN A 149 -14.33 -6.83 10.51
C ASN A 149 -15.54 -6.45 9.63
N GLU A 150 -16.05 -5.24 9.76
CA GLU A 150 -17.27 -4.78 9.10
C GLU A 150 -16.97 -4.11 7.76
N VAL A 151 -16.16 -3.05 7.78
CA VAL A 151 -15.91 -2.23 6.59
C VAL A 151 -14.62 -2.70 5.90
N PRO A 152 -14.69 -3.11 4.62
CA PRO A 152 -13.50 -3.43 3.83
C PRO A 152 -12.67 -2.18 3.52
N GLU A 153 -11.37 -2.40 3.34
CA GLU A 153 -10.43 -1.44 2.79
C GLU A 153 -9.50 -2.14 1.80
N GLY A 154 -9.07 -1.42 0.76
CA GLY A 154 -8.12 -1.94 -0.24
C GLY A 154 -8.52 -3.29 -0.83
N SER A 155 -7.60 -4.25 -0.79
CA SER A 155 -7.81 -5.61 -1.29
C SER A 155 -9.01 -6.33 -0.65
N ALA A 156 -9.38 -5.98 0.59
CA ALA A 156 -10.47 -6.66 1.30
C ALA A 156 -11.85 -6.40 0.69
N HIS A 157 -11.98 -5.49 -0.29
CA HIS A 157 -13.19 -5.42 -1.13
C HIS A 157 -13.40 -6.68 -2.00
N MET A 158 -12.37 -7.51 -2.19
CA MET A 158 -12.43 -8.77 -2.95
C MET A 158 -12.55 -10.01 -2.04
N ARG A 159 -12.81 -9.82 -0.74
CA ARG A 159 -12.94 -10.92 0.23
C ARG A 159 -14.27 -11.66 0.07
N GLU A 160 -14.29 -12.94 0.43
CA GLU A 160 -15.53 -13.69 0.70
C GLU A 160 -15.98 -13.54 2.16
N GLY A 161 -15.05 -13.22 3.05
CA GLY A 161 -15.34 -13.02 4.46
C GLY A 161 -14.17 -12.43 5.24
N MET A 162 -14.34 -12.36 6.55
CA MET A 162 -13.29 -12.01 7.51
C MET A 162 -13.07 -13.20 8.44
N SER A 163 -11.84 -13.35 8.95
CA SER A 163 -11.55 -14.34 9.99
C SER A 163 -12.32 -14.04 11.28
N GLY A 164 -12.33 -15.00 12.22
CA GLY A 164 -12.46 -14.67 13.63
C GLY A 164 -11.26 -13.86 14.14
N PRO A 165 -11.22 -13.48 15.42
CA PRO A 165 -10.05 -12.83 16.00
C PRO A 165 -8.78 -13.69 15.78
N VAL A 166 -7.76 -13.11 15.15
CA VAL A 166 -6.52 -13.84 14.83
C VAL A 166 -5.55 -13.85 16.01
N GLN A 167 -4.64 -14.81 16.05
CA GLN A 167 -3.58 -14.90 17.06
C GLN A 167 -2.34 -14.06 16.70
N GLU A 168 -1.98 -14.01 15.42
CA GLU A 168 -0.71 -13.48 14.93
C GLU A 168 -0.71 -11.93 14.79
N HIS A 169 -0.90 -11.21 15.89
CA HIS A 169 -0.77 -9.74 15.94
C HIS A 169 -0.29 -9.20 17.29
N ALA A 170 0.06 -7.92 17.33
CA ALA A 170 0.52 -7.19 18.52
C ALA A 170 1.82 -7.71 19.15
N TYR A 171 2.70 -8.33 18.35
CA TYR A 171 4.09 -8.62 18.71
C TYR A 171 5.02 -8.37 17.51
N TRP A 172 6.29 -8.05 17.78
CA TRP A 172 7.27 -7.83 16.70
C TRP A 172 7.53 -9.13 15.93
N GLY A 173 7.31 -9.08 14.61
CA GLY A 173 7.37 -10.26 13.74
C GLY A 173 6.00 -10.87 13.42
N SER A 174 4.91 -10.38 14.02
CA SER A 174 3.57 -10.91 13.73
C SER A 174 3.16 -10.70 12.28
N MET A 175 3.51 -9.54 11.68
CA MET A 175 3.29 -9.27 10.25
C MET A 175 3.85 -10.38 9.37
N ARG A 176 5.12 -10.75 9.60
CA ARG A 176 5.76 -11.87 8.90
C ARG A 176 5.03 -13.18 9.16
N ASP A 177 4.68 -13.49 10.41
CA ASP A 177 3.97 -14.72 10.75
C ASP A 177 2.61 -14.87 10.06
N ARG A 178 1.98 -13.76 9.64
CA ARG A 178 0.73 -13.75 8.85
C ARG A 178 0.92 -14.00 7.36
N ILE A 179 2.13 -13.84 6.83
CA ILE A 179 2.44 -14.11 5.42
C ILE A 179 2.63 -15.62 5.25
N PRO A 180 1.81 -16.32 4.44
CA PRO A 180 1.87 -17.78 4.33
C PRO A 180 3.25 -18.33 3.93
N ALA A 181 3.95 -17.67 3.01
CA ALA A 181 5.28 -18.06 2.55
C ALA A 181 6.34 -18.01 3.67
N SER A 182 6.12 -17.25 4.75
CA SER A 182 7.03 -17.21 5.90
C SER A 182 7.14 -18.55 6.65
N GLN A 183 6.21 -19.48 6.41
CA GLN A 183 6.27 -20.83 6.97
C GLN A 183 7.51 -21.60 6.48
N THR A 184 8.01 -21.27 5.29
CA THR A 184 9.09 -22.00 4.63
C THR A 184 10.23 -21.12 4.08
N ASP A 185 9.98 -19.83 3.83
CA ASP A 185 10.92 -18.88 3.26
C ASP A 185 11.29 -17.77 4.28
N ASP A 186 12.55 -17.30 4.22
CA ASP A 186 13.00 -16.15 5.00
C ASP A 186 12.51 -14.82 4.40
N LEU A 187 12.01 -14.83 3.17
CA LEU A 187 11.53 -13.64 2.45
C LEU A 187 12.60 -12.52 2.38
N ALA A 188 13.87 -12.92 2.28
CA ALA A 188 15.00 -12.00 2.23
C ALA A 188 15.03 -11.26 0.88
N GLY A 189 15.01 -9.93 0.92
CA GLY A 189 15.08 -9.09 -0.26
C GLY A 189 16.49 -8.74 -0.68
N THR A 190 16.55 -8.01 -1.79
CA THR A 190 17.80 -7.49 -2.34
C THR A 190 17.82 -5.99 -2.20
N LYS A 191 18.83 -5.47 -1.48
CA LYS A 191 19.13 -4.05 -1.47
C LYS A 191 19.40 -3.58 -2.88
N ALA A 192 18.77 -2.47 -3.24
CA ALA A 192 18.97 -1.93 -4.56
C ALA A 192 20.31 -1.22 -4.66
N THR A 193 20.86 -1.31 -5.85
CA THR A 193 22.00 -0.51 -6.28
C THR A 193 21.52 0.60 -7.20
N ALA A 194 22.33 1.65 -7.39
CA ALA A 194 22.02 2.72 -8.33
C ALA A 194 21.81 2.20 -9.77
N ASP A 195 22.42 1.07 -10.13
CA ASP A 195 22.29 0.48 -11.46
C ASP A 195 20.90 -0.10 -11.72
N ASP A 196 20.20 -0.54 -10.68
CA ASP A 196 18.88 -1.14 -10.83
C ASP A 196 17.80 -0.14 -11.25
N PHE A 197 18.08 1.15 -11.17
CA PHE A 197 17.11 2.22 -11.46
C PHE A 197 17.53 3.06 -12.66
N LYS A 198 18.63 2.68 -13.32
CA LYS A 198 18.98 3.16 -14.65
C LYS A 198 18.08 2.45 -15.66
N GLY A 199 16.85 2.93 -15.81
CA GLY A 199 15.97 2.45 -16.88
C GLY A 199 16.55 2.77 -18.27
N PRO A 200 16.06 2.14 -19.35
CA PRO A 200 16.43 2.53 -20.71
C PRO A 200 15.99 3.98 -20.94
N GLN A 201 16.93 4.92 -20.86
CA GLN A 201 16.64 6.34 -21.05
C GLN A 201 16.30 6.60 -22.52
N THR A 202 15.04 6.91 -22.79
CA THR A 202 14.69 7.67 -23.99
C THR A 202 14.92 9.14 -23.67
N SER A 203 16.03 9.67 -24.19
CA SER A 203 16.51 11.07 -24.19
C SER A 203 15.71 12.12 -23.39
N GLY A 204 16.27 12.60 -22.27
CA GLY A 204 15.87 13.84 -21.58
C GLY A 204 15.35 13.66 -20.15
N LEU A 205 15.40 14.74 -19.35
CA LEU A 205 14.65 14.84 -18.08
C LEU A 205 13.16 14.70 -18.40
N GLY A 206 12.49 13.72 -17.80
CA GLY A 206 11.07 13.45 -18.01
C GLY A 206 10.74 12.45 -19.13
N GLY A 207 11.66 11.60 -19.58
CA GLY A 207 11.35 10.53 -20.56
C GLY A 207 10.37 9.44 -20.04
N ARG A 208 10.14 8.41 -20.86
CA ARG A 208 9.47 7.17 -20.41
C ARG A 208 10.51 6.24 -19.80
N ILE A 209 10.35 5.90 -18.53
CA ILE A 209 11.30 5.09 -17.76
C ILE A 209 10.55 3.89 -17.18
N SER A 210 11.04 2.68 -17.45
CA SER A 210 10.61 1.45 -16.79
C SER A 210 11.67 1.02 -15.78
N ILE A 211 11.24 0.70 -14.55
CA ILE A 211 12.13 0.23 -13.49
C ILE A 211 11.92 -1.29 -13.31
N PRO A 212 12.98 -2.12 -13.36
CA PRO A 212 12.86 -3.55 -13.14
C PRO A 212 12.40 -3.86 -11.71
N GLY A 213 11.59 -4.91 -11.57
CA GLY A 213 11.16 -5.39 -10.27
C GLY A 213 12.34 -5.88 -9.40
N LYS A 214 12.15 -5.83 -8.08
CA LYS A 214 13.15 -6.23 -7.09
C LYS A 214 12.76 -7.51 -6.39
N LYS A 215 13.75 -8.32 -6.02
CA LYS A 215 13.47 -9.54 -5.26
C LYS A 215 13.01 -9.16 -3.86
N ASN A 216 11.84 -9.68 -3.49
CA ASN A 216 11.17 -9.52 -2.19
C ASN A 216 11.01 -8.06 -1.76
N LEU A 217 10.68 -7.19 -2.71
CA LEU A 217 10.22 -5.84 -2.40
C LEU A 217 9.01 -5.93 -1.46
N ALA A 218 9.10 -5.30 -0.30
CA ALA A 218 8.00 -5.24 0.64
C ALA A 218 7.21 -3.95 0.40
N VAL A 219 5.94 -4.08 0.03
CA VAL A 219 5.03 -2.93 -0.13
C VAL A 219 3.99 -3.00 0.97
N ILE A 220 3.85 -1.90 1.71
CA ILE A 220 2.85 -1.74 2.75
C ILE A 220 1.91 -0.59 2.39
N ARG A 221 0.61 -0.85 2.49
CA ARG A 221 -0.43 0.17 2.56
C ARG A 221 -1.06 0.10 3.94
N SER A 222 -0.85 1.12 4.77
CA SER A 222 -1.43 1.20 6.13
C SER A 222 -2.33 2.42 6.26
N GLY A 223 -3.63 2.18 6.44
CA GLY A 223 -4.65 3.21 6.45
C GLY A 223 -5.27 3.50 7.81
N GLN A 224 -5.82 4.69 7.94
CA GLN A 224 -6.52 5.20 9.10
C GLN A 224 -7.78 5.92 8.62
N ASP A 225 -8.92 5.59 9.21
CA ASP A 225 -10.22 6.16 8.92
C ASP A 225 -10.87 6.60 10.23
N TRP A 226 -10.97 7.92 10.40
CA TRP A 226 -11.61 8.55 11.55
C TRP A 226 -12.92 9.25 11.19
N LEU A 227 -13.46 9.01 9.99
CA LEU A 227 -14.67 9.69 9.50
C LEU A 227 -15.88 9.47 10.41
N SER A 228 -16.04 8.24 10.88
CA SER A 228 -17.17 7.82 11.72
C SER A 228 -16.85 7.82 13.21
N THR A 229 -15.75 8.45 13.62
CA THR A 229 -15.37 8.50 15.04
C THR A 229 -16.26 9.43 15.85
N SER A 230 -16.43 9.12 17.14
CA SER A 230 -17.06 10.08 18.06
C SER A 230 -16.23 11.38 18.14
N PRO A 231 -16.83 12.54 18.47
CA PRO A 231 -16.06 13.79 18.58
C PRO A 231 -14.90 13.72 19.58
N GLU A 232 -15.07 13.00 20.69
CA GLU A 232 -14.00 12.78 21.67
C GLU A 232 -12.86 11.92 21.09
N GLU A 233 -13.22 10.81 20.44
CA GLU A 233 -12.24 9.92 19.82
C GLU A 233 -11.49 10.62 18.68
N ARG A 234 -12.21 11.39 17.85
CA ARG A 234 -11.63 12.20 16.77
C ARG A 234 -10.57 13.16 17.31
N ALA A 235 -10.92 13.94 18.33
CA ALA A 235 -9.99 14.89 18.94
C ALA A 235 -8.78 14.15 19.50
N LEU A 236 -9.00 13.05 20.22
CA LEU A 236 -7.93 12.23 20.77
C LEU A 236 -6.98 11.71 19.68
N TYR A 237 -7.49 11.16 18.59
CA TYR A 237 -6.67 10.68 17.47
C TYR A 237 -5.85 11.81 16.83
N LEU A 238 -6.51 12.92 16.50
CA LEU A 238 -5.90 14.05 15.79
C LEU A 238 -4.88 14.82 16.64
N GLU A 239 -5.06 14.86 17.96
CA GLU A 239 -4.16 15.56 18.89
C GLU A 239 -2.97 14.69 19.34
N THR A 240 -3.11 13.36 19.33
CA THR A 240 -2.11 12.46 19.92
C THR A 240 -1.43 11.55 18.90
N MET A 241 -2.16 10.73 18.17
CA MET A 241 -1.58 9.70 17.29
C MET A 241 -1.26 10.22 15.90
N HIS A 242 -2.17 10.97 15.28
CA HIS A 242 -2.00 11.48 13.93
C HIS A 242 -0.72 12.32 13.77
N PRO A 243 -0.35 13.25 14.69
CA PRO A 243 0.88 14.02 14.55
C PRO A 243 2.15 13.15 14.62
N VAL A 244 2.13 12.05 15.39
CA VAL A 244 3.25 11.11 15.48
C VAL A 244 3.34 10.27 14.20
N LEU A 245 2.20 9.85 13.66
CA LEU A 245 2.11 9.19 12.35
C LEU A 245 2.71 10.07 11.24
N VAL A 246 2.29 11.33 11.14
CA VAL A 246 2.82 12.29 10.17
C VAL A 246 4.35 12.41 10.28
N LYS A 247 4.90 12.51 11.50
CA LYS A 247 6.35 12.53 11.72
C LYS A 247 7.03 11.25 11.21
N GLY A 248 6.44 10.09 11.47
CA GLY A 248 6.97 8.80 10.99
C GLY A 248 6.95 8.69 9.47
N MET A 249 5.88 9.13 8.82
CA MET A 249 5.78 9.13 7.36
C MET A 249 6.73 10.14 6.72
N ASN A 250 6.87 11.34 7.30
CA ASN A 250 7.86 12.32 6.83
C ASN A 250 9.29 11.78 6.96
N PHE A 251 9.62 11.06 8.04
CA PHE A 251 10.91 10.39 8.16
C PHE A 251 11.12 9.36 7.04
N LEU A 252 10.16 8.48 6.78
CA LEU A 252 10.27 7.51 5.68
C LEU A 252 10.41 8.17 4.31
N ARG A 253 9.75 9.32 4.09
CA ARG A 253 9.82 10.09 2.85
C ARG A 253 11.17 10.79 2.67
N ASP A 254 11.72 11.37 3.73
CA ASP A 254 12.88 12.26 3.64
C ASP A 254 14.21 11.56 3.99
N HIS A 255 14.13 10.49 4.78
CA HIS A 255 15.25 9.70 5.32
C HIS A 255 15.09 8.20 5.07
N GLY A 256 14.24 7.81 4.12
CA GLY A 256 13.95 6.40 3.81
C GLY A 256 15.18 5.58 3.46
N GLU A 257 16.18 6.19 2.81
CA GLU A 257 17.45 5.52 2.46
C GLU A 257 18.20 4.96 3.68
N GLU A 258 18.02 5.55 4.86
CA GLU A 258 18.65 5.10 6.12
C GLU A 258 18.05 3.78 6.63
N VAL A 259 16.82 3.46 6.23
CA VAL A 259 16.04 2.31 6.73
C VAL A 259 15.54 1.39 5.61
N GLY A 260 16.11 1.50 4.41
CA GLY A 260 15.74 0.65 3.28
C GLY A 260 14.38 0.98 2.65
N CYS A 261 13.79 2.15 2.95
CA CYS A 261 12.56 2.61 2.32
C CYS A 261 12.88 3.44 1.06
N TYR A 262 12.48 2.93 -0.12
CA TYR A 262 12.67 3.63 -1.38
C TYR A 262 11.68 4.78 -1.57
N SER A 263 10.41 4.53 -1.25
CA SER A 263 9.33 5.49 -1.47
C SER A 263 8.38 5.43 -0.30
N CYS A 264 7.95 6.60 0.18
CA CYS A 264 6.87 6.72 1.13
C CYS A 264 5.95 7.88 0.73
N ARG A 265 4.67 7.56 0.52
CA ARG A 265 3.60 8.54 0.27
C ARG A 265 2.59 8.44 1.40
N PHE A 266 2.43 9.52 2.15
CA PHE A 266 1.32 9.67 3.08
C PHE A 266 0.19 10.41 2.39
N MET A 267 -0.84 9.68 1.98
CA MET A 267 -1.84 10.16 1.05
C MET A 267 -3.18 10.35 1.74
N ASP A 268 -3.88 11.41 1.35
CA ASP A 268 -5.27 11.65 1.70
C ASP A 268 -6.18 10.98 0.70
N ILE A 269 -7.22 10.29 1.17
CA ILE A 269 -8.30 9.84 0.29
C ILE A 269 -9.13 11.04 -0.14
N ILE A 270 -9.38 11.15 -1.44
CA ILE A 270 -10.16 12.24 -2.02
C ILE A 270 -11.48 11.75 -2.59
N ASP A 271 -12.52 12.59 -2.51
CA ASP A 271 -13.77 12.33 -3.20
C ASP A 271 -13.58 12.51 -4.72
N PRO A 272 -13.98 11.55 -5.57
CA PRO A 272 -13.84 11.68 -7.02
C PRO A 272 -14.66 12.81 -7.63
N ALA A 273 -15.78 13.22 -7.02
CA ALA A 273 -16.63 14.29 -7.49
C ALA A 273 -16.13 15.67 -7.04
N THR A 274 -15.67 15.81 -5.79
CA THR A 274 -15.19 17.11 -5.27
C THR A 274 -13.70 17.34 -5.48
N ARG A 275 -12.95 16.25 -5.67
CA ARG A 275 -11.47 16.20 -5.75
C ARG A 275 -10.76 16.71 -4.51
N LYS A 276 -11.44 16.69 -3.36
CA LYS A 276 -10.91 17.18 -2.09
C LYS A 276 -10.64 16.03 -1.14
N ALA A 277 -9.62 16.22 -0.31
CA ALA A 277 -9.29 15.38 0.84
C ALA A 277 -10.27 15.62 2.00
N ASP A 278 -11.56 15.35 1.79
CA ASP A 278 -12.64 15.59 2.76
C ASP A 278 -13.22 14.29 3.35
N LYS A 279 -12.51 13.17 3.19
CA LYS A 279 -12.94 11.85 3.65
C LYS A 279 -12.48 11.46 5.04
N ASP A 280 -11.64 12.27 5.70
CA ASP A 280 -11.07 11.94 7.02
C ASP A 280 -10.42 10.55 7.05
N ARG A 281 -9.71 10.25 5.95
CA ARG A 281 -9.08 8.97 5.66
C ARG A 281 -7.71 9.22 5.04
N THR A 282 -6.69 8.63 5.63
CA THR A 282 -5.31 8.67 5.12
C THR A 282 -4.73 7.28 5.04
N PHE A 283 -3.67 7.12 4.26
CA PHE A 283 -2.82 5.94 4.36
C PHE A 283 -1.36 6.26 4.06
N GLY A 284 -0.46 5.56 4.74
CA GLY A 284 0.93 5.45 4.34
C GLY A 284 1.07 4.34 3.31
N LEU A 285 1.65 4.66 2.15
CA LEU A 285 2.07 3.70 1.14
C LEU A 285 3.58 3.75 1.02
N ALA A 286 4.24 2.66 1.40
CA ALA A 286 5.70 2.62 1.45
C ALA A 286 6.28 1.36 0.82
N TYR A 287 7.41 1.53 0.14
CA TYR A 287 8.14 0.48 -0.57
C TYR A 287 9.49 0.29 0.10
N PHE A 288 9.74 -0.91 0.62
CA PHE A 288 10.97 -1.28 1.31
C PHE A 288 11.76 -2.31 0.50
N ASP A 289 13.08 -2.22 0.60
CA ASP A 289 14.03 -3.14 -0.02
C ASP A 289 13.83 -4.60 0.37
N ASP A 290 13.41 -4.83 1.61
CA ASP A 290 13.02 -6.13 2.13
C ASP A 290 12.00 -6.01 3.29
N LEU A 291 11.40 -7.13 3.66
CA LEU A 291 10.45 -7.19 4.78
C LEU A 291 11.12 -6.90 6.14
N ALA A 292 12.41 -7.23 6.29
CA ALA A 292 13.14 -7.06 7.54
C ALA A 292 13.44 -5.59 7.85
N SER A 293 13.66 -4.74 6.83
CA SER A 293 13.81 -3.30 6.90
C SER A 293 12.51 -2.65 7.38
N LEU A 294 11.36 -3.07 6.84
CA LEU A 294 10.05 -2.67 7.35
C LEU A 294 9.88 -3.10 8.83
N GLU A 295 10.17 -4.37 9.15
CA GLU A 295 10.10 -4.87 10.53
C GLU A 295 11.02 -4.09 11.49
N CYS A 296 12.24 -3.78 11.05
CA CYS A 296 13.24 -3.04 11.81
C CYS A 296 12.78 -1.62 12.09
N TRP A 297 12.32 -0.89 11.05
CA TRP A 297 11.77 0.45 11.22
C TRP A 297 10.58 0.45 12.19
N CYS A 298 9.64 -0.49 12.04
CA CYS A 298 8.50 -0.62 12.95
C CYS A 298 8.93 -0.90 14.40
N LYS A 299 9.92 -1.76 14.60
CA LYS A 299 10.36 -2.19 15.94
C LYS A 299 11.26 -1.19 16.64
N GLU A 300 12.04 -0.41 15.91
CA GLU A 300 13.16 0.36 16.48
C GLU A 300 12.95 1.87 16.37
N HIS A 301 12.21 2.36 15.36
CA HIS A 301 12.08 3.79 15.14
C HIS A 301 11.15 4.44 16.19
N PRO A 302 11.57 5.54 16.86
CA PRO A 302 10.79 6.16 17.95
C PRO A 302 9.37 6.55 17.57
N THR A 303 9.13 6.97 16.32
CA THR A 303 7.77 7.34 15.87
C THR A 303 6.83 6.14 15.84
N HIS A 304 7.27 4.99 15.32
CA HIS A 304 6.42 3.81 15.24
C HIS A 304 6.21 3.20 16.63
N LEU A 305 7.25 3.18 17.47
CA LEU A 305 7.13 2.79 18.89
C LEU A 305 6.11 3.65 19.65
N ALA A 306 6.11 4.97 19.41
CA ALA A 306 5.15 5.88 20.00
C ALA A 306 3.72 5.66 19.48
N ILE A 307 3.54 5.33 18.20
CA ILE A 307 2.22 4.96 17.63
C ILE A 307 1.73 3.64 18.25
N PHE A 308 2.57 2.62 18.30
CA PHE A 308 2.23 1.30 18.84
C PHE A 308 1.89 1.37 20.33
N GLY A 309 2.74 2.02 21.12
CA GLY A 309 2.48 2.27 22.55
C GLY A 309 1.28 3.18 22.78
N GLY A 310 1.10 4.18 21.92
CA GLY A 310 -0.04 5.12 21.94
C GLY A 310 -1.37 4.43 21.70
N PHE A 311 -1.43 3.48 20.76
CA PHE A 311 -2.66 2.73 20.46
C PHE A 311 -3.14 1.91 21.66
N HIS A 312 -2.22 1.31 22.43
CA HIS A 312 -2.60 0.60 23.66
C HIS A 312 -3.22 1.54 24.71
N GLN A 313 -2.62 2.71 24.91
CA GLN A 313 -3.17 3.73 25.84
C GLN A 313 -4.51 4.27 25.35
N TYR A 314 -4.65 4.43 24.03
CA TYR A 314 -5.86 4.88 23.38
C TYR A 314 -7.02 3.89 23.55
N ALA A 315 -6.82 2.61 23.24
CA ALA A 315 -7.82 1.57 23.43
C ALA A 315 -8.27 1.48 24.90
N LYS A 316 -7.32 1.59 25.84
CA LYS A 316 -7.62 1.63 27.27
C LYS A 316 -8.45 2.85 27.68
N ARG A 317 -8.11 4.03 27.16
CA ARG A 317 -8.85 5.29 27.44
C ARG A 317 -10.29 5.23 26.94
N LEU A 318 -10.51 4.59 25.80
CA LEU A 318 -11.84 4.38 25.21
C LEU A 318 -12.55 3.14 25.74
N GLN A 319 -12.02 2.48 26.78
CA GLN A 319 -12.60 1.26 27.37
C GLN A 319 -12.87 0.16 26.30
N ASN A 320 -11.98 0.05 25.32
CA ASN A 320 -12.07 -0.82 24.15
C ASN A 320 -13.25 -0.54 23.19
N ASN A 321 -13.94 0.60 23.33
CA ASN A 321 -14.92 1.08 22.37
C ASN A 321 -14.25 1.99 21.32
N VAL A 322 -13.41 1.40 20.49
CA VAL A 322 -12.63 2.09 19.45
C VAL A 322 -13.45 2.10 18.15
N THR A 323 -13.80 3.29 17.66
CA THR A 323 -14.50 3.47 16.37
C THR A 323 -13.57 3.93 15.25
N LEU A 324 -12.34 4.35 15.59
CA LEU A 324 -11.25 4.55 14.63
C LEU A 324 -10.99 3.22 13.90
N ARG A 325 -11.04 3.25 12.58
CA ARG A 325 -10.71 2.07 11.77
C ARG A 325 -9.27 2.19 11.28
N VAL A 326 -8.48 1.16 11.52
CA VAL A 326 -7.10 1.05 11.05
C VAL A 326 -6.89 -0.30 10.40
N PHE A 327 -6.13 -0.29 9.31
CA PHE A 327 -5.78 -1.51 8.60
C PHE A 327 -4.38 -1.42 8.03
N HIS A 328 -3.84 -2.57 7.65
CA HIS A 328 -2.83 -2.63 6.63
C HIS A 328 -2.97 -3.85 5.74
N GLU A 329 -2.39 -3.73 4.56
CA GLU A 329 -2.09 -4.83 3.67
C GLU A 329 -0.59 -4.76 3.32
N VAL A 330 0.07 -5.91 3.37
CA VAL A 330 1.49 -6.04 3.09
C VAL A 330 1.70 -7.13 2.07
N MET A 331 2.48 -6.82 1.04
CA MET A 331 2.88 -7.75 0.00
C MET A 331 4.40 -7.83 -0.08
N VAL A 332 4.91 -9.05 -0.33
CA VAL A 332 6.32 -9.30 -0.59
C VAL A 332 6.43 -9.86 -2.00
N LEU A 333 7.11 -9.14 -2.89
CA LEU A 333 6.98 -9.35 -4.33
C LEU A 333 8.28 -9.88 -4.94
N GLU A 334 8.19 -10.92 -5.75
CA GLU A 334 9.26 -11.33 -6.67
C GLU A 334 9.36 -10.35 -7.86
N PRO A 335 10.51 -10.30 -8.57
CA PRO A 335 10.74 -9.30 -9.63
C PRO A 335 9.65 -9.27 -10.71
N GLU A 336 9.14 -10.42 -11.13
CA GLU A 336 8.09 -10.56 -12.14
C GLU A 336 6.69 -10.14 -11.67
N GLN A 337 6.53 -9.90 -10.36
CA GLN A 337 5.27 -9.48 -9.74
C GLN A 337 5.16 -7.95 -9.60
N GLN A 338 6.02 -7.22 -10.29
CA GLN A 338 6.14 -5.76 -10.22
C GLN A 338 6.22 -5.18 -11.63
N LEU A 339 5.49 -4.09 -11.86
CA LEU A 339 5.62 -3.25 -13.04
C LEU A 339 5.70 -1.80 -12.56
N PHE A 340 6.75 -1.10 -12.96
CA PHE A 340 6.95 0.31 -12.64
C PHE A 340 7.26 1.07 -13.92
N GLU A 341 6.38 1.97 -14.32
CA GLU A 341 6.58 2.86 -15.45
C GLU A 341 6.26 4.32 -15.08
N TYR A 342 7.10 5.23 -15.56
CA TYR A 342 6.97 6.66 -15.34
C TYR A 342 7.17 7.39 -16.66
N VAL A 343 6.36 8.41 -16.93
CA VAL A 343 6.41 9.24 -18.14
C VAL A 343 6.36 10.69 -17.68
N ALA A 344 7.35 11.51 -18.03
CA ALA A 344 7.38 12.94 -17.65
C ALA A 344 7.33 13.24 -16.13
N CYS A 345 7.62 12.25 -15.28
CA CYS A 345 7.76 12.44 -13.83
C CYS A 345 9.13 13.02 -13.44
N HIS A 346 9.19 13.70 -12.30
CA HIS A 346 10.47 14.12 -11.72
C HIS A 346 11.26 12.90 -11.18
N PRO A 347 12.60 12.98 -11.12
CA PRO A 347 13.44 11.83 -10.77
C PRO A 347 13.25 11.24 -9.37
N GLY A 348 12.54 11.93 -8.46
CA GLY A 348 12.23 11.43 -7.11
C GLY A 348 10.89 10.72 -7.00
N THR A 349 10.20 10.44 -8.12
CA THR A 349 8.85 9.87 -8.09
C THR A 349 8.88 8.36 -7.89
N GLY A 350 8.16 7.86 -6.89
CA GLY A 350 7.96 6.41 -6.72
C GLY A 350 9.28 5.65 -6.63
N MET A 351 9.48 4.70 -7.53
CA MET A 351 10.70 3.90 -7.65
C MET A 351 11.79 4.56 -8.51
N LEU A 352 11.63 5.80 -9.03
CA LEU A 352 12.72 6.52 -9.72
C LEU A 352 13.86 6.97 -8.78
N VAL A 353 13.62 6.92 -7.47
CA VAL A 353 14.35 7.54 -6.34
C VAL A 353 15.86 7.23 -6.18
N THR A 354 16.55 6.65 -7.14
CA THR A 354 18.02 6.51 -7.06
C THR A 354 18.78 7.04 -8.25
N HIS A 355 18.12 7.85 -9.08
CA HIS A 355 18.82 8.78 -9.96
C HIS A 355 19.40 9.96 -9.13
N LYS A 356 20.48 9.70 -8.39
CA LYS A 356 21.43 10.75 -7.95
C LYS A 356 22.48 10.96 -9.04
#